data_AF-A0A927T5V0-F1
#
_entry.id   AF-A0A927T5V0-F1
#
_cell.length_a   1.000
_cell.length_b   1.000
_cell.length_c   1.000
_cell.angle_alpha   90.00
_cell.angle_beta   90.00
_cell.angle_gamma   90.00
#
_symmetry.space_group_name_H-M   'P 1'
#
loop_
_entity.id
_entity.type
_entity.pdbx_description
1 polymer ?
#
loop_
_entity_poly.entity_id
_entity_poly.type
_entity_poly.pdbx_seq_one_letter_code
_entity_poly.pdbx_strand_id
1 'polypeptide(L)'
;MFKNRRLLIYIGISAVLTIAVIVAIILIVRKVRANNEVKEPRIVTLTIDAPDDIPLDQKEQIIYDILLAEGYSPAGACGIMGNIAVESPDYDTAALNETSGALGLFQWTDDGDRQQHLKDFCRDNKRNWNSIEAQLEFAIYELSGGDAIACRLDDFLKETDNSYAAAVEFAAGFERCITDSGKSADKYMGSLYPEFYGEYYQGLSKRVNKAMNYYLRFNE
;
A
#
# COMPACT_ATOMS: atom_id res chain seq x y z
N MET A 1 21.48 -22.23 -70.98
CA MET A 1 20.61 -21.14 -70.48
C MET A 1 19.97 -21.41 -69.10
N PHE A 2 19.83 -22.66 -68.63
CA PHE A 2 19.17 -22.99 -67.34
C PHE A 2 20.01 -22.78 -66.06
N LYS A 3 21.35 -22.78 -66.15
CA LYS A 3 22.26 -22.71 -64.99
C LYS A 3 22.22 -21.33 -64.29
N ASN A 4 22.08 -20.25 -65.07
CA ASN A 4 22.05 -18.88 -64.54
C ASN A 4 20.71 -18.54 -63.85
N ARG A 5 19.59 -19.14 -64.29
CA ARG A 5 18.29 -18.98 -63.63
C ARG A 5 18.27 -19.61 -62.23
N ARG A 6 18.87 -20.78 -62.05
CA ARG A 6 19.00 -21.42 -60.73
C ARG A 6 19.87 -20.58 -59.79
N LEU A 7 21.00 -20.05 -60.27
CA LEU A 7 21.88 -19.19 -59.48
C LEU A 7 21.19 -17.91 -59.00
N LEU A 8 20.41 -17.23 -59.86
CA LEU A 8 19.64 -16.05 -59.49
C LEU A 8 18.54 -16.36 -58.47
N ILE A 9 17.89 -17.52 -58.58
CA ILE A 9 16.90 -18.00 -57.60
C ILE A 9 17.57 -18.24 -56.24
N TYR A 10 18.76 -18.87 -56.21
CA TYR A 10 19.49 -19.10 -54.96
C TYR A 10 19.95 -17.79 -54.31
N ILE A 11 20.42 -16.81 -55.09
CA ILE A 11 20.80 -15.49 -54.58
C ILE A 11 19.57 -14.77 -53.99
N GLY A 12 18.42 -14.83 -54.68
CA GLY A 12 17.17 -14.25 -54.18
C GLY A 12 16.68 -14.90 -52.88
N ILE A 13 16.68 -16.24 -52.81
CA ILE A 13 16.29 -17.00 -51.60
C ILE A 13 17.26 -16.72 -50.45
N SER A 14 18.57 -16.68 -50.72
CA SER A 14 19.60 -16.37 -49.74
C SER A 14 19.47 -14.95 -49.20
N ALA A 15 19.16 -13.96 -50.06
CA ALA A 15 18.92 -12.58 -49.64
C ALA A 15 17.69 -12.46 -48.74
N VAL A 16 16.58 -13.13 -49.09
CA VAL A 16 15.35 -13.14 -48.27
C VAL A 16 15.58 -13.80 -46.91
N LEU A 17 16.30 -14.93 -46.86
CA LEU A 17 16.68 -15.59 -45.60
C LEU A 17 17.56 -14.70 -44.73
N THR A 18 18.51 -13.98 -45.35
CA THR A 18 19.41 -13.07 -44.64
C THR A 18 18.63 -11.92 -44.02
N ILE A 19 17.69 -11.33 -44.77
CA ILE A 19 16.81 -10.26 -44.27
C ILE A 19 15.92 -10.77 -43.12
N ALA A 20 15.35 -11.97 -43.24
CA ALA A 20 14.50 -12.55 -42.21
C ALA A 20 15.25 -12.78 -40.88
N VAL A 21 16.50 -13.25 -40.96
CA VAL A 21 17.37 -13.42 -39.78
C VAL A 21 17.69 -12.07 -39.13
N ILE A 22 18.00 -11.04 -39.92
CA ILE A 22 18.28 -9.69 -39.40
C ILE A 22 17.05 -9.12 -38.67
N VAL A 23 15.85 -9.27 -39.24
CA VAL A 23 14.60 -8.81 -38.60
C VAL A 23 14.36 -9.56 -37.28
N ALA A 24 14.54 -10.89 -37.26
CA ALA A 24 14.39 -11.68 -36.05
C ALA A 24 15.35 -11.22 -34.94
N ILE A 25 16.62 -10.94 -35.28
CA ILE A 25 17.61 -10.41 -34.34
C ILE A 25 17.17 -9.04 -33.80
N ILE A 26 16.70 -8.14 -34.66
CA ILE A 26 16.21 -6.81 -34.23
C ILE A 26 15.04 -6.96 -33.24
N LEU A 27 14.10 -7.87 -33.50
CA LEU A 27 12.95 -8.11 -32.61
C LEU A 27 13.39 -8.70 -31.26
N ILE A 28 14.35 -9.63 -31.28
CA ILE A 28 14.92 -10.22 -30.05
C ILE A 28 15.63 -9.14 -29.24
N VAL A 29 16.47 -8.31 -29.88
CA VAL A 29 17.18 -7.21 -29.21
C VAL A 29 16.19 -6.20 -28.62
N ARG A 30 15.10 -5.87 -29.34
CA ARG A 30 14.03 -5.01 -28.82
C ARG A 30 13.36 -5.60 -27.57
N LYS A 31 13.04 -6.90 -27.60
CA LYS A 31 12.40 -7.59 -26.46
C LYS A 31 13.34 -7.69 -25.26
N VAL A 32 14.61 -8.01 -25.48
CA VAL A 32 15.63 -8.01 -24.42
C VAL A 32 15.81 -6.61 -23.83
N ARG A 33 15.79 -5.56 -24.66
CA ARG A 33 15.88 -4.18 -24.19
C ARG A 33 14.66 -3.78 -23.34
N ALA A 34 13.45 -4.12 -23.77
CA ALA A 34 12.23 -3.87 -23.01
C ALA A 34 12.20 -4.64 -21.68
N ASN A 35 12.74 -5.87 -21.65
CA ASN A 35 12.84 -6.66 -20.42
C ASN A 35 13.96 -6.20 -19.48
N ASN A 36 14.97 -5.50 -20.01
CA ASN A 36 16.11 -4.96 -19.27
C ASN A 36 15.98 -3.45 -19.01
N GLU A 37 14.83 -2.85 -19.31
CA GLU A 37 14.49 -1.55 -18.74
C GLU A 37 14.35 -1.74 -17.24
N VAL A 38 15.43 -1.46 -16.53
CA VAL A 38 15.34 -1.07 -15.12
C VAL A 38 14.36 0.10 -15.12
N LYS A 39 13.16 -0.10 -14.56
CA LYS A 39 12.31 1.03 -14.21
C LYS A 39 13.19 1.91 -13.33
N GLU A 40 13.61 3.06 -13.85
CA GLU A 40 14.28 4.10 -13.07
C GLU A 40 13.53 4.19 -11.74
N PRO A 41 14.21 4.11 -10.58
CA PRO A 41 13.52 4.38 -9.33
C PRO A 41 12.88 5.76 -9.55
N ARG A 42 11.56 5.85 -9.36
CA ARG A 42 10.90 7.15 -9.33
C ARG A 42 11.53 7.85 -8.15
N ILE A 43 12.55 8.65 -8.40
CA ILE A 43 13.14 9.50 -7.38
C ILE A 43 12.06 10.54 -7.12
N VAL A 44 11.18 10.25 -6.16
CA VAL A 44 10.26 11.22 -5.55
C VAL A 44 11.13 12.12 -4.68
N THR A 45 11.97 12.93 -5.32
CA THR A 45 12.63 14.05 -4.67
C THR A 45 11.92 15.30 -5.11
N LEU A 46 11.30 15.96 -4.12
CA LEU A 46 10.76 17.34 -4.09
C LEU A 46 9.22 17.48 -4.10
N THR A 47 8.51 16.89 -3.12
CA THR A 47 7.41 17.52 -2.33
C THR A 47 6.98 16.63 -1.13
N ILE A 48 7.93 16.11 -0.34
CA ILE A 48 7.68 15.11 0.74
C ILE A 48 6.85 15.61 1.95
N ASP A 49 6.43 16.88 1.94
CA ASP A 49 5.71 17.54 3.02
C ASP A 49 4.60 18.49 2.50
N ALA A 50 4.22 18.41 1.22
CA ALA A 50 3.15 19.22 0.67
C ALA A 50 1.82 18.43 0.66
N PRO A 51 0.69 19.02 1.09
CA PRO A 51 -0.62 18.43 0.86
C PRO A 51 -0.93 18.53 -0.64
N ASP A 52 -0.49 17.54 -1.39
CA ASP A 52 -0.54 17.56 -2.84
C ASP A 52 -1.85 16.94 -3.38
N ASP A 53 -2.30 17.47 -4.51
CA ASP A 53 -3.32 16.93 -5.42
C ASP A 53 -2.82 15.64 -6.08
N ILE A 54 -2.47 14.64 -5.25
CA ILE A 54 -1.93 13.36 -5.67
C ILE A 54 -3.11 12.48 -6.10
N PRO A 55 -3.10 11.91 -7.33
CA PRO A 55 -4.10 10.94 -7.76
C PRO A 55 -4.19 9.75 -6.79
N LEU A 56 -5.40 9.24 -6.59
CA LEU A 56 -5.68 8.17 -5.61
C LEU A 56 -4.79 6.94 -5.78
N ASP A 57 -4.61 6.47 -7.01
CA ASP A 57 -3.76 5.31 -7.32
C ASP A 57 -2.30 5.56 -6.92
N GLN A 58 -1.81 6.78 -7.09
CA GLN A 58 -0.47 7.17 -6.64
C GLN A 58 -0.38 7.26 -5.12
N LYS A 59 -1.39 7.78 -4.40
CA LYS A 59 -1.42 7.76 -2.93
C LYS A 59 -1.36 6.34 -2.39
N GLU A 60 -2.18 5.45 -2.95
CA GLU A 60 -2.22 4.03 -2.59
C GLU A 60 -0.85 3.37 -2.79
N GLN A 61 -0.17 3.64 -3.91
CA GLN A 61 1.17 3.12 -4.17
C GLN A 61 2.21 3.68 -3.19
N ILE A 62 2.19 4.99 -2.91
CA ILE A 62 3.13 5.63 -1.98
C ILE A 62 3.02 5.00 -0.58
N ILE A 63 1.80 4.82 -0.07
CA ILE A 63 1.57 4.23 1.24
C ILE A 63 2.06 2.79 1.28
N TYR A 64 1.75 2.00 0.25
CA TYR A 64 2.21 0.63 0.14
C TYR A 64 3.74 0.54 0.15
N ASP A 65 4.41 1.37 -0.65
CA ASP A 65 5.88 1.39 -0.77
C ASP A 65 6.55 1.81 0.55
N ILE A 66 6.00 2.80 1.26
CA ILE A 66 6.51 3.22 2.58
C ILE A 66 6.40 2.06 3.58
N LEU A 67 5.24 1.39 3.65
CA LEU A 67 5.04 0.28 4.59
C LEU A 67 5.99 -0.89 4.28
N LEU A 68 6.22 -1.21 3.00
CA LEU A 68 7.23 -2.22 2.64
C LEU A 68 8.65 -1.79 3.00
N ALA A 69 9.00 -0.51 2.80
CA ALA A 69 10.32 0.01 3.15
C ALA A 69 10.60 -0.07 4.67
N GLU A 70 9.55 0.03 5.48
CA GLU A 70 9.58 -0.11 6.94
C GLU A 70 9.55 -1.58 7.42
N GLY A 71 9.55 -2.52 6.47
CA GLY A 71 9.69 -3.96 6.71
C GLY A 71 8.37 -4.70 6.97
N TYR A 72 7.22 -4.03 6.82
CA TYR A 72 5.93 -4.74 6.86
C TYR A 72 5.81 -5.69 5.67
N SER A 73 5.13 -6.82 5.87
CA SER A 73 4.88 -7.75 4.77
C SER A 73 3.87 -7.14 3.78
N PRO A 74 3.81 -7.63 2.52
CA PRO A 74 2.75 -7.24 1.58
C PRO A 74 1.33 -7.38 2.16
N ALA A 75 1.08 -8.43 2.95
CA ALA A 75 -0.21 -8.66 3.59
C ALA A 75 -0.47 -7.71 4.75
N GLY A 76 0.55 -7.47 5.59
CA GLY A 76 0.51 -6.48 6.67
C GLY A 76 0.22 -5.08 6.16
N ALA A 77 0.97 -4.64 5.16
CA ALA A 77 0.79 -3.34 4.50
C ALA A 77 -0.63 -3.18 3.95
N CYS A 78 -1.15 -4.19 3.25
CA CYS A 78 -2.53 -4.16 2.74
C CYS A 78 -3.58 -4.16 3.86
N GLY A 79 -3.31 -4.82 4.99
CA GLY A 79 -4.18 -4.78 6.17
C GLY A 79 -4.29 -3.38 6.79
N ILE A 80 -3.17 -2.68 6.90
CA ILE A 80 -3.11 -1.27 7.33
C ILE A 80 -3.89 -0.39 6.34
N MET A 81 -3.58 -0.49 5.04
CA MET A 81 -4.25 0.28 3.98
C MET A 81 -5.77 0.05 3.95
N GLY A 82 -6.22 -1.19 4.17
CA GLY A 82 -7.64 -1.50 4.22
C GLY A 82 -8.39 -0.79 5.35
N ASN A 83 -7.71 -0.54 6.48
CA ASN A 83 -8.24 0.24 7.59
C ASN A 83 -8.26 1.73 7.28
N ILE A 84 -7.14 2.28 6.80
CA ILE A 84 -7.04 3.69 6.38
C ILE A 84 -8.15 4.03 5.37
N ALA A 85 -8.39 3.17 4.37
CA ALA A 85 -9.40 3.41 3.34
C ALA A 85 -10.85 3.47 3.88
N VAL A 86 -11.10 2.99 5.11
CA VAL A 86 -12.40 3.09 5.79
C VAL A 86 -12.45 4.32 6.70
N GLU A 87 -11.35 4.64 7.37
CA GLU A 87 -11.22 5.83 8.23
C GLU A 87 -11.19 7.13 7.42
N SER A 88 -10.34 7.17 6.40
CA SER A 88 -10.14 8.29 5.50
C SER A 88 -10.26 7.83 4.04
N PRO A 89 -11.49 7.87 3.48
CA PRO A 89 -11.70 7.61 2.06
C PRO A 89 -10.78 8.48 1.20
N ASP A 90 -10.28 7.90 0.10
CA ASP A 90 -9.32 8.53 -0.81
C ASP A 90 -7.97 8.95 -0.18
N TYR A 91 -7.65 8.41 1.01
CA TYR A 91 -6.42 8.70 1.75
C TYR A 91 -6.23 10.21 1.93
N ASP A 92 -7.27 10.86 2.46
CA ASP A 92 -7.26 12.27 2.79
C ASP A 92 -6.59 12.50 4.14
N THR A 93 -5.38 13.06 4.11
CA THR A 93 -4.59 13.40 5.30
C THR A 93 -5.21 14.52 6.12
N ALA A 94 -6.16 15.27 5.57
CA ALA A 94 -6.90 16.33 6.25
C ALA A 94 -8.32 15.93 6.66
N ALA A 95 -8.71 14.67 6.46
CA ALA A 95 -10.05 14.18 6.81
C ALA A 95 -10.39 14.51 8.27
N LEU A 96 -11.41 15.33 8.50
CA LEU A 96 -11.86 15.76 9.82
C LEU A 96 -13.29 15.28 10.07
N ASN A 97 -13.49 14.54 11.16
CA ASN A 97 -14.81 14.25 11.67
C ASN A 97 -15.29 15.40 12.57
N GLU A 98 -16.20 16.24 12.06
CA GLU A 98 -16.73 17.40 12.80
C GLU A 98 -17.45 17.05 14.11
N THR A 99 -17.88 15.81 14.29
CA THR A 99 -18.59 15.37 15.50
C THR A 99 -17.64 14.88 16.58
N SER A 100 -16.68 14.02 16.23
CA SER A 100 -15.71 13.45 17.19
C SER A 100 -14.40 14.22 17.29
N GLY A 101 -14.13 15.12 16.35
CA GLY A 101 -12.83 15.79 16.20
C GLY A 101 -11.75 14.89 15.62
N ALA A 102 -12.05 13.64 15.21
CA ALA A 102 -11.08 12.70 14.65
C ALA A 102 -10.40 13.24 13.37
N LEU A 103 -9.11 12.99 13.19
CA LEU A 103 -8.29 13.61 12.13
C LEU A 103 -7.39 12.63 11.38
N GLY A 104 -7.27 12.85 10.06
CA GLY A 104 -6.23 12.27 9.21
C GLY A 104 -6.51 10.83 8.77
N LEU A 105 -5.48 10.18 8.24
CA LEU A 105 -5.53 8.85 7.64
C LEU A 105 -6.12 7.80 8.57
N PHE A 106 -5.78 7.86 9.85
CA PHE A 106 -6.22 6.91 10.86
C PHE A 106 -7.26 7.50 11.82
N GLN A 107 -7.85 8.65 11.47
CA GLN A 107 -8.89 9.31 12.27
C GLN A 107 -8.51 9.40 13.76
N TRP A 108 -7.28 9.82 14.07
CA TRP A 108 -6.83 9.98 15.45
C TRP A 108 -7.75 10.95 16.20
N THR A 109 -8.24 10.52 17.35
CA THR A 109 -9.08 11.30 18.25
C THR A 109 -8.25 11.98 19.34
N ASP A 110 -8.80 13.02 19.96
CA ASP A 110 -8.26 13.59 21.20
C ASP A 110 -8.70 12.80 22.45
N ASP A 111 -9.50 11.73 22.28
CA ASP A 111 -9.72 10.75 23.35
C ASP A 111 -8.44 9.93 23.56
N GLY A 112 -7.73 10.20 24.67
CA GLY A 112 -6.37 9.71 24.91
C GLY A 112 -5.27 10.53 24.22
N ASP A 113 -5.55 11.79 23.84
CA ASP A 113 -4.59 12.77 23.31
C ASP A 113 -3.85 12.35 22.00
N ARG A 114 -4.33 11.34 21.27
CA ARG A 114 -3.60 10.80 20.10
C ARG A 114 -3.47 11.81 18.95
N GLN A 115 -4.51 12.61 18.68
CA GLN A 115 -4.39 13.67 17.68
C GLN A 115 -3.37 14.74 18.10
N GLN A 116 -3.36 15.15 19.37
CA GLN A 116 -2.35 16.08 19.87
C GLN A 116 -0.94 15.47 19.77
N HIS A 117 -0.77 14.19 20.11
CA HIS A 117 0.49 13.48 19.96
C HIS A 117 0.98 13.39 18.50
N LEU A 118 0.09 13.23 17.51
CA LEU A 118 0.46 13.35 16.10
C LEU A 118 1.08 14.72 15.81
N LYS A 119 0.40 15.80 16.22
CA LYS A 119 0.87 17.17 15.98
C LYS A 119 2.20 17.45 16.68
N ASP A 120 2.36 16.95 17.91
CA ASP A 120 3.59 17.06 18.68
C ASP A 120 4.75 16.28 18.05
N PHE A 121 4.50 15.03 17.67
CA PHE A 121 5.47 14.17 16.97
C PHE A 121 5.95 14.84 15.68
N CYS A 122 5.03 15.34 14.86
CA CYS A 122 5.39 16.02 13.61
C CYS A 122 6.17 17.31 13.87
N ARG A 123 5.76 18.13 14.86
CA ARG A 123 6.50 19.34 15.24
C ARG A 123 7.94 19.01 15.65
N ASP A 124 8.11 18.01 16.52
CA ASP A 124 9.40 17.66 17.10
C ASP A 124 10.34 17.04 16.04
N ASN A 125 9.78 16.35 15.04
CA ASN A 125 10.49 15.79 13.89
C ASN A 125 10.55 16.72 12.66
N LYS A 126 10.06 17.97 12.77
CA LYS A 126 10.02 18.95 11.66
C LYS A 126 9.31 18.46 10.41
N ARG A 127 8.24 17.69 10.60
CA ARG A 127 7.34 17.16 9.56
C ARG A 127 6.08 18.01 9.44
N ASN A 128 5.46 18.01 8.26
CA ASN A 128 4.11 18.52 8.12
C ASN A 128 3.10 17.44 8.50
N TRP A 129 2.31 17.64 9.57
CA TRP A 129 1.30 16.66 10.00
C TRP A 129 0.28 16.32 8.90
N ASN A 130 0.06 17.23 7.93
CA ASN A 130 -0.84 17.02 6.80
C ASN A 130 -0.11 16.48 5.56
N SER A 131 0.75 15.47 5.75
CA SER A 131 1.34 14.67 4.69
C SER A 131 1.13 13.18 4.97
N ILE A 132 1.18 12.36 3.91
CA ILE A 132 1.03 10.90 4.04
C ILE A 132 2.19 10.34 4.87
N GLU A 133 3.39 10.79 4.55
CA GLU A 133 4.65 10.35 5.16
C GLU A 133 4.65 10.63 6.66
N ALA A 134 4.32 11.85 7.08
CA ALA A 134 4.33 12.22 8.49
C ALA A 134 3.31 11.43 9.31
N GLN A 135 2.12 11.19 8.74
CA GLN A 135 1.07 10.40 9.40
C GLN A 135 1.43 8.92 9.48
N LEU A 136 2.05 8.34 8.43
CA LEU A 136 2.57 6.98 8.50
C LEU A 136 3.74 6.86 9.50
N GLU A 137 4.68 7.81 9.52
CA GLU A 137 5.77 7.84 10.50
C GLU A 137 5.22 7.84 11.94
N PHE A 138 4.17 8.61 12.21
CA PHE A 138 3.53 8.60 13.53
C PHE A 138 2.82 7.28 13.84
N ALA A 139 2.07 6.70 12.89
CA ALA A 139 1.45 5.39 13.09
C ALA A 139 2.49 4.31 13.37
N ILE A 140 3.62 4.32 12.66
CA ILE A 140 4.74 3.40 12.86
C ILE A 140 5.43 3.64 14.20
N TYR A 141 5.55 4.89 14.65
CA TYR A 141 5.99 5.19 16.01
C TYR A 141 5.06 4.57 17.07
N GLU A 142 3.74 4.66 16.89
CA GLU A 142 2.77 4.01 17.78
C GLU A 142 2.94 2.48 17.78
N LEU A 143 3.07 1.86 16.60
CA LEU A 143 3.31 0.43 16.43
C LEU A 143 4.66 -0.02 17.02
N SER A 144 5.70 0.80 16.99
CA SER A 144 7.02 0.45 17.54
C SER A 144 7.15 0.65 19.06
N GLY A 145 6.04 0.97 19.75
CA GLY A 145 6.00 1.10 21.21
C GLY A 145 5.46 2.43 21.72
N GLY A 146 5.15 3.39 20.83
CA GLY A 146 4.51 4.65 21.19
C GLY A 146 3.09 4.50 21.74
N ASP A 147 2.38 3.43 21.37
CA ASP A 147 1.09 3.03 21.95
C ASP A 147 1.19 1.60 22.49
N ALA A 148 0.90 1.43 23.79
CA ALA A 148 1.11 0.18 24.50
C ALA A 148 0.18 -0.98 24.05
N ILE A 149 -0.91 -0.67 23.34
CA ILE A 149 -1.82 -1.67 22.79
C ILE A 149 -1.41 -1.98 21.36
N ALA A 150 -1.28 -0.94 20.53
CA ALA A 150 -0.99 -1.07 19.11
C ALA A 150 0.36 -1.75 18.87
N CYS A 151 1.33 -1.62 19.78
CA CYS A 151 2.65 -2.20 19.58
C CYS A 151 2.70 -3.73 19.47
N ARG A 152 1.64 -4.44 19.90
CA ARG A 152 1.51 -5.89 19.67
C ARG A 152 1.37 -6.25 18.19
N LEU A 153 0.99 -5.30 17.35
CA LEU A 153 0.83 -5.50 15.91
C LEU A 153 2.14 -5.52 15.14
N ASP A 154 3.21 -4.90 15.62
CA ASP A 154 4.39 -4.60 14.80
C ASP A 154 4.99 -5.87 14.18
N ASP A 155 5.44 -6.82 15.02
CA ASP A 155 5.99 -8.09 14.56
C ASP A 155 4.96 -8.90 13.75
N PHE A 156 3.69 -8.92 14.19
CA PHE A 156 2.63 -9.63 13.49
C PHE A 156 2.43 -9.13 12.06
N LEU A 157 2.40 -7.81 11.84
CA LEU A 157 2.21 -7.20 10.53
C LEU A 157 3.46 -7.33 9.65
N LYS A 158 4.65 -7.47 10.24
CA LYS A 158 5.90 -7.76 9.52
C LYS A 158 5.98 -9.21 9.04
N GLU A 159 5.32 -10.14 9.72
CA GLU A 159 5.43 -11.57 9.44
C GLU A 159 4.24 -12.18 8.70
N THR A 160 3.02 -11.67 8.90
CA THR A 160 1.79 -12.27 8.36
C THR A 160 1.79 -12.30 6.82
N ASP A 161 1.27 -13.36 6.21
CA ASP A 161 0.98 -13.47 4.78
C ASP A 161 -0.52 -13.36 4.47
N ASN A 162 -1.32 -13.07 5.50
CA ASN A 162 -2.77 -13.09 5.43
C ASN A 162 -3.36 -11.69 5.61
N SER A 163 -3.76 -11.05 4.51
CA SER A 163 -4.29 -9.68 4.53
C SER A 163 -5.65 -9.57 5.25
N TYR A 164 -6.43 -10.65 5.33
CA TYR A 164 -7.63 -10.70 6.16
C TYR A 164 -7.25 -10.57 7.63
N ALA A 165 -6.29 -11.36 8.11
CA ALA A 165 -5.86 -11.33 9.50
C ALA A 165 -5.22 -9.97 9.83
N ALA A 166 -4.39 -9.44 8.93
CA ALA A 166 -3.80 -8.11 9.07
C ALA A 166 -4.86 -7.02 9.27
N ALA A 167 -5.91 -7.01 8.44
CA ALA A 167 -6.98 -6.02 8.57
C ALA A 167 -7.80 -6.16 9.86
N VAL A 168 -8.11 -7.39 10.26
CA VAL A 168 -8.87 -7.69 11.49
C VAL A 168 -8.09 -7.29 12.73
N GLU A 169 -6.82 -7.66 12.81
CA GLU A 169 -5.99 -7.35 13.98
C GLU A 169 -5.67 -5.85 14.06
N PHE A 170 -5.45 -5.18 12.93
CA PHE A 170 -5.24 -3.74 12.91
C PHE A 170 -6.48 -2.97 13.37
N ALA A 171 -7.67 -3.38 12.94
CA ALA A 171 -8.93 -2.79 13.41
C ALA A 171 -9.09 -2.91 14.93
N ALA A 172 -8.66 -4.04 15.51
CA ALA A 172 -8.74 -4.28 16.94
C ALA A 172 -7.68 -3.53 17.76
N GLY A 173 -6.43 -3.58 17.32
CA GLY A 173 -5.29 -3.04 18.08
C GLY A 173 -5.06 -1.54 17.90
N PHE A 174 -5.24 -1.05 16.68
CA PHE A 174 -4.90 0.33 16.31
C PHE A 174 -6.14 1.23 16.27
N GLU A 175 -7.14 0.85 15.48
CA GLU A 175 -8.35 1.67 15.28
C GLU A 175 -9.28 1.64 16.49
N ARG A 176 -9.36 0.48 17.15
CA ARG A 176 -10.18 0.26 18.36
C ARG A 176 -11.64 0.73 18.18
N CYS A 177 -12.18 0.57 16.96
CA CYS A 177 -13.49 1.08 16.55
C CYS A 177 -14.67 0.20 17.04
N ILE A 178 -14.67 -0.11 18.34
CA ILE A 178 -15.70 -0.90 19.02
C ILE A 178 -17.04 -0.15 19.01
N THR A 179 -18.13 -0.87 18.78
CA THR A 179 -19.49 -0.29 18.77
C THR A 179 -20.52 -1.25 19.37
N ASP A 180 -21.51 -0.72 20.10
CA ASP A 180 -22.63 -1.51 20.60
C ASP A 180 -23.66 -1.88 19.51
N SER A 181 -23.50 -1.36 18.30
CA SER A 181 -24.47 -1.51 17.22
C SER A 181 -24.05 -2.59 16.22
N GLY A 182 -24.82 -3.67 16.10
CA GLY A 182 -24.62 -4.69 15.05
C GLY A 182 -25.00 -4.22 13.64
N LYS A 183 -25.41 -2.96 13.46
CA LYS A 183 -25.81 -2.42 12.16
C LYS A 183 -24.58 -1.82 11.48
N SER A 184 -23.91 -2.63 10.65
CA SER A 184 -22.63 -2.32 9.96
C SER A 184 -21.36 -2.64 10.76
N ALA A 185 -21.46 -3.52 11.75
CA ALA A 185 -20.33 -4.03 12.51
C ALA A 185 -20.29 -5.56 12.47
N ASP A 186 -19.09 -6.12 12.45
CA ASP A 186 -18.87 -7.56 12.57
C ASP A 186 -18.05 -7.85 13.82
N LYS A 187 -18.15 -9.08 14.32
CA LYS A 187 -17.41 -9.48 15.50
C LYS A 187 -15.93 -9.64 15.19
N TYR A 188 -15.09 -9.12 16.07
CA TYR A 188 -13.67 -9.46 16.07
C TYR A 188 -13.50 -10.91 16.52
N MET A 189 -12.83 -11.69 15.66
CA MET A 189 -12.56 -13.12 15.86
C MET A 189 -11.06 -13.42 15.78
N GLY A 190 -10.22 -12.38 15.86
CA GLY A 190 -8.77 -12.52 15.85
C GLY A 190 -8.24 -13.11 17.15
N SER A 191 -6.95 -13.40 17.17
CA SER A 191 -6.27 -14.04 18.30
C SER A 191 -5.22 -13.14 18.95
N LEU A 192 -4.78 -12.06 18.28
CA LEU A 192 -3.75 -11.18 18.83
C LEU A 192 -4.26 -10.41 20.05
N TYR A 193 -5.56 -10.07 20.10
CA TYR A 193 -6.22 -9.33 21.18
C TYR A 193 -7.38 -10.13 21.80
N PRO A 194 -7.10 -11.22 22.55
CA PRO A 194 -8.14 -12.06 23.13
C PRO A 194 -9.10 -11.30 24.06
N GLU A 195 -8.68 -10.18 24.65
CA GLU A 195 -9.52 -9.30 25.46
C GLU A 195 -10.66 -8.62 24.68
N PHE A 196 -10.55 -8.52 23.36
CA PHE A 196 -11.57 -7.91 22.49
C PHE A 196 -12.39 -8.96 21.73
N TYR A 197 -12.16 -10.25 21.99
CA TYR A 197 -12.81 -11.34 21.26
C TYR A 197 -14.34 -11.29 21.39
N GLY A 198 -15.02 -11.29 20.24
CA GLY A 198 -16.48 -11.29 20.16
C GLY A 198 -17.13 -9.90 20.23
N GLU A 199 -16.36 -8.85 20.48
CA GLU A 199 -16.80 -7.46 20.40
C GLU A 199 -17.10 -7.04 18.96
N TYR A 200 -18.04 -6.11 18.79
CA TYR A 200 -18.44 -5.62 17.48
C TYR A 200 -17.57 -4.43 17.04
N TYR A 201 -17.03 -4.50 15.82
CA TYR A 201 -16.18 -3.47 15.26
C TYR A 201 -16.80 -2.82 14.02
N GLN A 202 -16.85 -1.49 14.01
CA GLN A 202 -17.45 -0.72 12.94
C GLN A 202 -16.70 -0.93 11.61
N GLY A 203 -17.44 -1.34 10.59
CA GLY A 203 -16.92 -1.46 9.23
C GLY A 203 -15.91 -2.61 9.05
N LEU A 204 -15.82 -3.58 9.97
CA LEU A 204 -14.83 -4.65 9.93
C LEU A 204 -14.81 -5.42 8.60
N SER A 205 -15.96 -5.88 8.08
CA SER A 205 -15.99 -6.51 6.75
C SER A 205 -15.53 -5.59 5.62
N LYS A 206 -15.78 -4.27 5.72
CA LYS A 206 -15.33 -3.32 4.69
C LYS A 206 -13.81 -3.18 4.70
N ARG A 207 -13.20 -3.08 5.89
CA ARG A 207 -11.74 -3.02 6.09
C ARG A 207 -11.06 -4.26 5.51
N VAL A 208 -11.59 -5.44 5.84
CA VAL A 208 -11.15 -6.73 5.30
C VAL A 208 -11.25 -6.77 3.77
N ASN A 209 -12.41 -6.41 3.21
CA ASN A 209 -12.59 -6.42 1.76
C ASN A 209 -11.62 -5.48 1.04
N LYS A 210 -11.37 -4.28 1.60
CA LYS A 210 -10.37 -3.35 1.08
C LYS A 210 -8.97 -3.97 1.12
N ALA A 211 -8.55 -4.51 2.26
CA ALA A 211 -7.24 -5.13 2.43
C ALA A 211 -7.01 -6.30 1.46
N MET A 212 -8.01 -7.18 1.29
CA MET A 212 -7.92 -8.29 0.34
C MET A 212 -7.83 -7.81 -1.11
N ASN A 213 -8.59 -6.77 -1.49
CA ASN A 213 -8.51 -6.21 -2.83
C ASN A 213 -7.16 -5.53 -3.10
N TYR A 214 -6.59 -4.81 -2.12
CA TYR A 214 -5.24 -4.26 -2.24
C TYR A 214 -4.20 -5.37 -2.40
N TYR A 215 -4.30 -6.42 -1.59
CA TYR A 215 -3.39 -7.54 -1.63
C TYR A 215 -3.42 -8.28 -2.97
N LEU A 216 -4.60 -8.44 -3.58
CA LEU A 216 -4.72 -8.96 -4.94
C LEU A 216 -4.06 -8.03 -5.95
N ARG A 217 -4.39 -6.73 -5.92
CA ARG A 217 -3.91 -5.77 -6.92
C ARG A 217 -2.39 -5.54 -6.89
N PHE A 218 -1.76 -5.56 -5.72
CA PHE A 218 -0.32 -5.29 -5.58
C PHE A 218 0.56 -6.54 -5.73
N ASN A 219 -0.02 -7.75 -5.73
CA ASN A 219 0.71 -9.01 -5.90
C ASN A 219 0.41 -9.75 -7.23
N GLU A 220 -0.37 -9.14 -8.13
CA GLU A 220 -0.50 -9.56 -9.54
C GLU A 220 0.69 -9.06 -10.39
#